data_AF-A0A1R1PF49-F1
#
_entry.id   AF-A0A1R1PF49-F1
#
_cell.length_a   1.000
_cell.length_b   1.000
_cell.length_c   1.000
_cell.angle_alpha   90.00
_cell.angle_beta   90.00
_cell.angle_gamma   90.00
#
_symmetry.space_group_name_H-M   'P 1'
#
loop_
_entity.id
_entity.type
_entity.pdbx_description
1 polymer ?
#
loop_
_entity_poly.entity_id
_entity_poly.type
_entity_poly.pdbx_seq_one_letter_code
_entity_poly.pdbx_strand_id
1 'polypeptide(L)'
;RVMQLFDLINGLLNRDAETYKRHLSIERFPVIPISAHSGLIGFYPDCETLHSLIKSYREAHNIVINLEHRIMNHFTVDYETCSVLQKTEAFEYAMDNSAGDDLQKAMWYRSYNAETWLDRRSNYTRSLAVMSMAGYVLGLGDRHPSNLLQHLSGKIVHIDFGDCFEVAKTREKYPETIPFRLTRMLTMAMEVGGIEGSFKMTAINTMRVLRDNRDSLMAVLEAFVYDPLVSWHYLQDNPSHPSTSSANPAADIDNPLFLPYHIFGKEQQNLLLTNTNTKTNINTTSHPHPHPHSDSVSDSASDSDSVSDPTGDKHKAKNTDKDKWQMANPRAIAIVQRILSKLRGRDFDPKTVLSVHAQIDYLVADATSSENLSQCYIGWCAFW
;
A
#
# COMPACT_ATOMS: atom_id res chain seq x y z
N ARG A 1 7.05 -11.52 6.25
CA ARG A 1 8.13 -10.69 6.87
C ARG A 1 7.56 -9.48 7.59
N VAL A 2 6.80 -8.60 6.94
CA VAL A 2 6.16 -7.43 7.60
C VAL A 2 5.33 -7.82 8.84
N MET A 3 4.52 -8.88 8.75
CA MET A 3 3.76 -9.38 9.92
C MET A 3 4.64 -9.86 11.09
N GLN A 4 5.88 -10.30 10.84
CA GLN A 4 6.86 -10.66 11.88
C GLN A 4 7.44 -9.40 12.54
N LEU A 5 7.73 -8.36 11.76
CA LEU A 5 8.15 -7.06 12.29
C LEU A 5 7.05 -6.48 13.19
N PHE A 6 5.78 -6.55 12.78
CA PHE A 6 4.67 -6.07 13.60
C PHE A 6 4.49 -6.89 14.88
N ASP A 7 4.78 -8.20 14.84
CA ASP A 7 4.78 -9.03 16.04
C ASP A 7 5.86 -8.59 17.03
N LEU A 8 7.07 -8.30 16.53
CA LEU A 8 8.15 -7.73 17.33
C LEU A 8 7.74 -6.37 17.92
N ILE A 9 7.20 -5.46 17.11
CA ILE A 9 6.75 -4.15 17.59
C ILE A 9 5.68 -4.30 18.67
N ASN A 10 4.71 -5.19 18.50
CA ASN A 10 3.69 -5.47 19.52
C ASN A 10 4.31 -6.02 20.81
N GLY A 11 5.30 -6.91 20.72
CA GLY A 11 6.05 -7.38 21.89
C GLY A 11 6.77 -6.25 22.63
N LEU A 12 7.36 -5.30 21.90
CA LEU A 12 8.04 -4.14 22.47
C LEU A 12 7.06 -3.16 23.13
N LEU A 13 5.94 -2.85 22.46
CA LEU A 13 4.88 -1.99 22.99
C LEU A 13 4.21 -2.60 24.23
N ASN A 14 4.09 -3.92 24.32
CA ASN A 14 3.53 -4.58 25.49
C ASN A 14 4.50 -4.61 26.68
N ARG A 15 5.81 -4.47 26.44
CA ARG A 15 6.83 -4.47 27.51
C ARG A 15 7.02 -3.08 28.14
N ASP A 16 6.78 -2.00 27.39
CA ASP A 16 6.82 -0.65 27.94
C ASP A 16 5.53 -0.30 28.70
N ALA A 17 5.68 0.25 29.91
CA ALA A 17 4.57 0.46 30.83
C ALA A 17 3.52 1.47 30.30
N GLU A 18 3.96 2.55 29.63
CA GLU A 18 3.08 3.60 29.16
C GLU A 18 2.28 3.15 27.93
N THR A 19 2.94 2.42 27.01
CA THR A 19 2.26 1.87 25.83
C THR A 19 1.37 0.69 26.18
N TYR A 20 1.77 -0.15 27.15
CA TYR A 20 0.96 -1.26 27.66
C TYR A 20 -0.34 -0.77 28.32
N LYS A 21 -0.26 0.25 29.18
CA LYS A 21 -1.43 0.82 29.87
C LYS A 21 -2.47 1.39 28.88
N ARG A 22 -2.04 1.81 27.70
CA ARG A 22 -2.90 2.34 26.63
C ARG A 22 -3.37 1.29 25.63
N HIS A 23 -2.95 0.03 25.81
CA HIS A 23 -3.23 -1.11 24.94
C HIS A 23 -2.86 -0.85 23.48
N LEU A 24 -1.67 -0.26 23.26
CA LEU A 24 -1.19 0.04 21.92
C LEU A 24 -0.71 -1.24 21.21
N SER A 25 -1.27 -1.50 20.04
CA SER A 25 -0.92 -2.67 19.23
C SER A 25 -1.20 -2.41 17.76
N ILE A 26 -0.42 -3.03 16.89
CA ILE A 26 -0.64 -3.16 15.46
C ILE A 26 -1.51 -4.40 15.20
N GLU A 27 -2.60 -4.22 14.45
CA GLU A 27 -3.41 -5.33 13.96
C GLU A 27 -2.66 -6.11 12.87
N ARG A 28 -2.73 -7.44 12.98
CA ARG A 28 -2.02 -8.36 12.09
C ARG A 28 -2.98 -9.41 11.57
N PHE A 29 -2.66 -9.96 10.42
CA PHE A 29 -3.37 -11.07 9.82
C PHE A 29 -2.38 -12.11 9.32
N PRO A 30 -2.77 -13.39 9.30
CA PRO A 30 -1.88 -14.45 8.86
C PRO A 30 -1.67 -14.35 7.35
N VAL A 31 -0.42 -14.51 6.93
CA VAL A 31 -0.02 -14.56 5.52
C VAL A 31 0.85 -15.79 5.33
N ILE A 32 0.43 -16.69 4.44
CA ILE A 32 1.10 -17.97 4.16
C ILE A 32 1.51 -17.98 2.69
N PRO A 33 2.78 -17.74 2.35
CA PRO A 33 3.24 -17.89 0.98
C PRO A 33 3.13 -19.36 0.54
N ILE A 34 2.63 -19.60 -0.67
CA ILE A 34 2.57 -20.95 -1.28
C ILE A 34 3.66 -21.06 -2.35
N SER A 35 3.85 -20.02 -3.15
CA SER A 35 4.88 -19.93 -4.20
C SER A 35 5.47 -18.52 -4.28
N ALA A 36 6.37 -18.28 -5.24
CA ALA A 36 6.93 -16.94 -5.47
C ALA A 36 5.88 -15.90 -5.90
N HIS A 37 4.77 -16.33 -6.51
CA HIS A 37 3.73 -15.43 -7.04
C HIS A 37 2.35 -15.64 -6.40
N SER A 38 2.23 -16.57 -5.45
CA SER A 38 0.96 -16.90 -4.81
C SER A 38 1.11 -17.16 -3.32
N GLY A 39 0.08 -16.80 -2.57
CA GLY A 39 -0.01 -17.03 -1.15
C GLY A 39 -1.44 -16.89 -0.68
N LEU A 40 -1.69 -17.34 0.54
CA LEU A 40 -2.95 -17.17 1.22
C LEU A 40 -2.84 -16.00 2.18
N ILE A 41 -3.84 -15.14 2.16
CA ILE A 41 -4.03 -14.08 3.15
C ILE A 41 -5.25 -14.48 3.96
N GLY A 42 -5.09 -14.60 5.27
CA GLY A 42 -6.20 -14.85 6.16
C GLY A 42 -7.19 -13.71 6.10
N PHE A 43 -8.46 -14.04 5.90
CA PHE A 43 -9.53 -13.07 5.97
C PHE A 43 -9.55 -12.45 7.37
N TYR A 44 -9.54 -11.12 7.43
CA TYR A 44 -9.65 -10.38 8.68
C TYR A 44 -11.11 -9.89 8.79
N PRO A 45 -11.93 -10.53 9.65
CA PRO A 45 -13.38 -10.32 9.68
C PRO A 45 -13.75 -8.93 10.17
N ASP A 46 -15.02 -8.57 9.96
CA ASP A 46 -15.64 -7.35 10.50
C ASP A 46 -14.88 -6.05 10.17
N CYS A 47 -14.28 -6.03 8.97
CA CYS A 47 -13.56 -4.90 8.43
C CYS A 47 -14.16 -4.41 7.13
N GLU A 48 -14.12 -3.08 6.95
CA GLU A 48 -14.49 -2.41 5.72
C GLU A 48 -13.36 -1.45 5.33
N THR A 49 -13.07 -1.31 4.04
CA THR A 49 -12.08 -0.32 3.59
C THR A 49 -12.60 1.09 3.87
N LEU A 50 -11.70 2.04 4.15
CA LEU A 50 -12.11 3.45 4.31
C LEU A 50 -12.82 3.96 3.05
N HIS A 51 -12.40 3.48 1.86
CA HIS A 51 -13.09 3.77 0.61
C HIS A 51 -14.58 3.34 0.64
N SER A 52 -14.87 2.08 0.95
CA SER A 52 -16.25 1.57 1.01
C SER A 52 -17.07 2.24 2.11
N LEU A 53 -16.43 2.51 3.26
CA LEU A 53 -17.04 3.21 4.39
C LEU A 53 -17.50 4.64 4.02
N ILE A 54 -16.62 5.42 3.38
CA ILE A 54 -16.92 6.79 2.94
C ILE A 54 -17.92 6.77 1.79
N LYS A 55 -17.75 5.85 0.83
CA LYS A 55 -18.66 5.69 -0.31
C LYS A 55 -20.09 5.41 0.15
N SER A 56 -20.29 4.42 1.02
CA SER A 56 -21.61 4.06 1.54
C SER A 56 -22.26 5.21 2.32
N TYR A 57 -21.47 5.96 3.11
CA TYR A 57 -21.95 7.15 3.80
C TYR A 57 -22.41 8.24 2.82
N ARG A 58 -21.59 8.57 1.81
CA ARG A 58 -21.89 9.61 0.82
C ARG A 58 -23.12 9.25 -0.01
N GLU A 59 -23.22 8.00 -0.48
CA GLU A 59 -24.39 7.49 -1.22
C GLU A 59 -25.67 7.61 -0.39
N ALA A 60 -25.64 7.25 0.89
CA ALA A 60 -26.81 7.35 1.78
C ALA A 60 -27.27 8.79 2.05
N HIS A 61 -26.37 9.78 1.90
CA HIS A 61 -26.65 11.20 2.15
C HIS A 61 -26.73 12.03 0.85
N ASN A 62 -26.78 11.38 -0.32
CA ASN A 62 -26.80 12.03 -1.63
C ASN A 62 -25.61 12.99 -1.87
N ILE A 63 -24.45 12.67 -1.31
CA ILE A 63 -23.20 13.40 -1.53
C ILE A 63 -22.46 12.74 -2.70
N VAL A 64 -21.97 13.55 -3.63
CA VAL A 64 -21.19 13.07 -4.76
C VAL A 64 -19.83 12.55 -4.27
N ILE A 65 -19.46 11.30 -4.63
CA ILE A 65 -18.23 10.65 -4.15
C ILE A 65 -16.97 11.46 -4.47
N ASN A 66 -16.89 12.05 -5.67
CA ASN A 66 -15.76 12.83 -6.15
C ASN A 66 -16.01 14.35 -6.06
N LEU A 67 -16.78 14.81 -5.07
CA LEU A 67 -17.14 16.22 -4.89
C LEU A 67 -15.91 17.14 -4.92
N GLU A 68 -14.89 16.85 -4.11
CA GLU A 68 -13.70 17.69 -4.00
C GLU A 68 -12.93 17.76 -5.32
N HIS A 69 -12.79 16.64 -6.02
CA HIS A 69 -12.16 16.63 -7.34
C HIS A 69 -12.95 17.43 -8.38
N ARG A 70 -14.29 17.44 -8.30
CA ARG A 70 -15.12 18.31 -9.15
C ARG A 70 -14.94 19.78 -8.84
N ILE A 71 -14.77 20.13 -7.56
CA ILE A 71 -14.49 21.51 -7.14
C ILE A 71 -13.12 21.94 -7.66
N MET A 72 -12.08 21.11 -7.51
CA MET A 72 -10.74 21.38 -8.06
C MET A 72 -10.76 21.60 -9.58
N ASN A 73 -11.42 20.71 -10.34
CA ASN A 73 -11.53 20.84 -11.81
C ASN A 73 -12.46 21.98 -12.28
N HIS A 74 -13.27 22.54 -11.39
CA HIS A 74 -14.01 23.76 -11.71
C HIS A 74 -13.12 25.01 -11.51
N PHE A 75 -12.22 24.96 -10.53
CA PHE A 75 -11.27 26.02 -10.23
C PHE A 75 -10.13 26.10 -11.25
N THR A 76 -9.65 24.95 -11.75
CA THR A 76 -8.55 24.85 -12.72
C THR A 76 -8.99 24.23 -14.04
N VAL A 77 -8.38 24.61 -15.16
CA VAL A 77 -8.68 24.02 -16.48
C VAL A 77 -8.29 22.53 -16.54
N ASP A 78 -7.07 22.20 -16.09
CA ASP A 78 -6.58 20.82 -15.98
C ASP A 78 -5.65 20.72 -14.77
N TYR A 79 -6.13 20.03 -13.73
CA TYR A 79 -5.39 19.88 -12.48
C TYR A 79 -4.06 19.15 -12.67
N GLU A 80 -3.94 18.21 -13.62
CA GLU A 80 -2.72 17.39 -13.75
C GLU A 80 -1.53 18.20 -14.29
N THR A 81 -1.78 19.14 -15.19
CA THR A 81 -0.76 19.98 -15.84
C THR A 81 -0.43 21.26 -15.07
N CYS A 82 -1.18 21.57 -14.01
CA CYS A 82 -0.91 22.72 -13.15
C CYS A 82 0.46 22.65 -12.43
N SER A 83 1.05 23.83 -12.21
CA SER A 83 2.20 24.00 -11.33
C SER A 83 1.86 23.64 -9.88
N VAL A 84 2.87 23.36 -9.06
CA VAL A 84 2.69 23.01 -7.63
C VAL A 84 1.87 24.07 -6.88
N LEU A 85 2.13 25.36 -7.15
CA LEU A 85 1.40 26.45 -6.50
C LEU A 85 -0.08 26.48 -6.89
N GLN A 86 -0.38 26.31 -8.19
CA GLN A 86 -1.76 26.24 -8.68
C GLN A 86 -2.51 25.01 -8.16
N LYS A 87 -1.83 23.85 -8.07
CA LYS A 87 -2.40 22.64 -7.46
C LYS A 87 -2.74 22.86 -5.99
N THR A 88 -1.83 23.51 -5.26
CA THR A 88 -2.02 23.82 -3.83
C THR A 88 -3.20 24.75 -3.63
N GLU A 89 -3.30 25.83 -4.42
CA GLU A 89 -4.44 26.76 -4.36
C GLU A 89 -5.77 26.08 -4.69
N ALA A 90 -5.83 25.28 -5.76
CA ALA A 90 -7.03 24.52 -6.12
C ALA A 90 -7.43 23.50 -5.06
N PHE A 91 -6.43 22.84 -4.45
CA PHE A 91 -6.62 21.89 -3.38
C PHE A 91 -7.22 22.59 -2.14
N GLU A 92 -6.60 23.67 -1.67
CA GLU A 92 -7.11 24.47 -0.55
C GLU A 92 -8.50 25.05 -0.83
N TYR A 93 -8.76 25.50 -2.05
CA TYR A 93 -10.10 25.93 -2.44
C TYR A 93 -11.14 24.80 -2.32
N ALA A 94 -10.83 23.59 -2.77
CA ALA A 94 -11.75 22.45 -2.63
C ALA A 94 -11.96 22.03 -1.17
N MET A 95 -10.91 22.15 -0.37
CA MET A 95 -10.91 21.90 1.07
C MET A 95 -11.85 22.85 1.82
N ASP A 96 -11.80 24.13 1.51
CA ASP A 96 -12.66 25.16 2.12
C ASP A 96 -14.13 25.04 1.68
N ASN A 97 -14.37 24.49 0.49
CA ASN A 97 -15.71 24.31 -0.07
C ASN A 97 -16.30 22.92 0.20
N SER A 98 -15.73 22.14 1.12
CA SER A 98 -16.24 20.81 1.49
C SER A 98 -15.98 20.50 2.97
N ALA A 99 -16.87 19.76 3.63
CA ALA A 99 -16.81 19.60 5.09
C ALA A 99 -15.69 18.66 5.59
N GLY A 100 -15.46 17.51 4.92
CA GLY A 100 -14.44 16.53 5.35
C GLY A 100 -14.78 15.72 6.60
N ASP A 101 -16.02 15.81 7.11
CA ASP A 101 -16.46 15.12 8.33
C ASP A 101 -17.13 13.75 8.07
N ASP A 102 -17.05 13.27 6.83
CA ASP A 102 -17.69 12.03 6.37
C ASP A 102 -17.28 10.81 7.20
N LEU A 103 -15.98 10.63 7.44
CA LEU A 103 -15.48 9.49 8.21
C LEU A 103 -15.96 9.55 9.67
N GLN A 104 -15.94 10.73 10.28
CA GLN A 104 -16.41 10.94 11.65
C GLN A 104 -17.89 10.56 11.77
N LYS A 105 -18.71 11.04 10.84
CA LYS A 105 -20.15 10.73 10.79
C LYS A 105 -20.41 9.27 10.48
N ALA A 106 -19.68 8.67 9.55
CA ALA A 106 -19.80 7.25 9.20
C ALA A 106 -19.49 6.35 10.42
N MET A 107 -18.47 6.70 11.20
CA MET A 107 -18.15 6.02 12.47
C MET A 107 -19.25 6.20 13.52
N TRP A 108 -19.83 7.40 13.62
CA TRP A 108 -20.96 7.68 14.51
C TRP A 108 -22.18 6.83 14.15
N TYR A 109 -22.63 6.85 12.89
CA TYR A 109 -23.81 6.11 12.44
C TYR A 109 -23.68 4.58 12.54
N ARG A 110 -22.45 4.06 12.48
CA ARG A 110 -22.19 2.62 12.69
C ARG A 110 -22.09 2.24 14.18
N SER A 111 -22.05 3.20 15.09
CA SER A 111 -21.96 2.95 16.52
C SER A 111 -23.34 2.85 17.15
N TYR A 112 -23.56 1.79 17.93
CA TYR A 112 -24.87 1.51 18.52
C TYR A 112 -25.26 2.55 19.60
N ASN A 113 -24.28 3.06 20.33
CA ASN A 113 -24.47 4.08 21.36
C ASN A 113 -23.23 4.98 21.48
N ALA A 114 -23.34 6.04 22.28
CA ALA A 114 -22.29 7.04 22.45
C ALA A 114 -21.01 6.50 23.10
N GLU A 115 -21.13 5.55 24.04
CA GLU A 115 -19.98 4.89 24.68
C GLU A 115 -19.17 4.08 23.67
N THR A 116 -19.85 3.25 22.87
CA THR A 116 -19.22 2.47 21.79
C THR A 116 -18.53 3.39 20.79
N TRP A 117 -19.15 4.53 20.45
CA TRP A 117 -18.52 5.52 19.57
C TRP A 117 -17.24 6.11 20.18
N LEU A 118 -17.26 6.47 21.47
CA LEU A 118 -16.07 6.98 22.17
C LEU A 118 -14.94 5.96 22.17
N ASP A 119 -15.23 4.70 22.52
CA ASP A 119 -14.24 3.62 22.54
C ASP A 119 -13.66 3.37 21.15
N ARG A 120 -14.51 3.28 20.13
CA ARG A 120 -14.08 3.12 18.73
C ARG A 120 -13.22 4.27 18.28
N ARG A 121 -13.58 5.51 18.63
CA ARG A 121 -12.83 6.70 18.26
C ARG A 121 -11.44 6.73 18.93
N SER A 122 -11.35 6.36 20.20
CA SER A 122 -10.04 6.25 20.86
C SER A 122 -9.18 5.11 20.31
N ASN A 123 -9.78 3.97 19.97
CA ASN A 123 -9.08 2.87 19.30
C ASN A 123 -8.59 3.28 17.90
N TYR A 124 -9.43 3.98 17.14
CA TYR A 124 -9.11 4.56 15.84
C TYR A 124 -7.88 5.47 15.94
N THR A 125 -7.92 6.49 16.81
CA THR A 125 -6.83 7.46 16.93
C THR A 125 -5.52 6.78 17.34
N ARG A 126 -5.57 5.86 18.31
CA ARG A 126 -4.37 5.16 18.80
C ARG A 126 -3.78 4.22 17.75
N SER A 127 -4.62 3.40 17.11
CA SER A 127 -4.16 2.46 16.07
C SER A 127 -3.59 3.18 14.85
N LEU A 128 -4.20 4.30 14.44
CA LEU A 128 -3.68 5.14 13.37
C LEU A 128 -2.30 5.69 13.74
N ALA A 129 -2.12 6.25 14.94
CA ALA A 129 -0.83 6.77 15.39
C ALA A 129 0.27 5.71 15.45
N VAL A 130 -0.03 4.51 15.98
CA VAL A 130 0.94 3.40 16.04
C VAL A 130 1.35 2.99 14.62
N MET A 131 0.39 2.84 13.71
CA MET A 131 0.68 2.48 12.32
C MET A 131 1.37 3.57 11.53
N SER A 132 1.09 4.85 11.79
CA SER A 132 1.83 5.98 11.20
C SER A 132 3.32 5.90 11.54
N MET A 133 3.66 5.62 12.79
CA MET A 133 5.07 5.54 13.22
C MET A 133 5.76 4.28 12.68
N ALA A 134 5.11 3.12 12.80
CA ALA A 134 5.67 1.86 12.30
C ALA A 134 5.82 1.87 10.77
N GLY A 135 4.81 2.39 10.06
CA GLY A 135 4.81 2.57 8.60
C GLY A 135 5.89 3.52 8.14
N TYR A 136 6.07 4.66 8.82
CA TYR A 136 7.14 5.60 8.50
C TYR A 136 8.54 4.99 8.68
N VAL A 137 8.79 4.26 9.78
CA VAL A 137 10.08 3.57 9.99
C VAL A 137 10.33 2.54 8.89
N LEU A 138 9.32 1.74 8.53
CA LEU A 138 9.38 0.77 7.44
C LEU A 138 9.52 1.42 6.06
N GLY A 139 9.05 2.66 5.90
CA GLY A 139 8.93 3.34 4.60
C GLY A 139 7.75 2.80 3.78
N LEU A 140 6.62 2.53 4.42
CA LEU A 140 5.41 2.02 3.79
C LEU A 140 4.71 3.11 2.97
N GLY A 141 4.63 2.92 1.66
CA GLY A 141 3.94 3.82 0.70
C GLY A 141 2.62 3.25 0.18
N ASP A 142 2.00 3.90 -0.79
CA ASP A 142 0.70 3.55 -1.39
C ASP A 142 -0.44 3.40 -0.37
N ARG A 143 -0.55 4.38 0.52
CA ARG A 143 -1.57 4.40 1.58
C ARG A 143 -2.84 5.09 1.11
N HIS A 144 -3.41 4.64 -0.01
CA HIS A 144 -4.71 5.11 -0.49
C HIS A 144 -5.88 4.50 0.33
N PRO A 145 -7.10 5.07 0.28
CA PRO A 145 -8.21 4.66 1.17
C PRO A 145 -8.64 3.19 1.08
N SER A 146 -8.35 2.50 -0.03
CA SER A 146 -8.64 1.06 -0.15
C SER A 146 -7.64 0.15 0.57
N ASN A 147 -6.45 0.66 0.91
CA ASN A 147 -5.39 -0.06 1.64
C ASN A 147 -5.47 0.18 3.16
N LEU A 148 -6.45 0.95 3.61
CA LEU A 148 -6.76 1.17 5.02
C LEU A 148 -8.15 0.63 5.30
N LEU A 149 -8.25 -0.27 6.28
CA LEU A 149 -9.50 -0.87 6.72
C LEU A 149 -9.83 -0.35 8.12
N GLN A 150 -11.12 -0.20 8.40
CA GLN A 150 -11.62 0.01 9.74
C GLN A 150 -12.29 -1.27 10.24
N HIS A 151 -11.81 -1.78 11.37
CA HIS A 151 -12.44 -2.87 12.10
C HIS A 151 -13.64 -2.38 12.92
N LEU A 152 -14.57 -3.28 13.24
CA LEU A 152 -15.73 -3.00 14.09
C LEU A 152 -15.35 -2.45 15.49
N SER A 153 -14.15 -2.73 15.99
CA SER A 153 -13.64 -2.13 17.23
C SER A 153 -13.16 -0.67 17.09
N GLY A 154 -13.18 -0.12 15.88
CA GLY A 154 -12.67 1.21 15.52
C GLY A 154 -11.19 1.23 15.10
N LYS A 155 -10.44 0.14 15.32
CA LYS A 155 -9.02 0.08 14.96
C LYS A 155 -8.82 0.15 13.44
N ILE A 156 -7.75 0.82 13.02
CA ILE A 156 -7.30 0.85 11.64
C ILE A 156 -6.35 -0.31 11.37
N VAL A 157 -6.60 -1.00 10.27
CA VAL A 157 -5.81 -2.13 9.77
C VAL A 157 -5.27 -1.75 8.40
N HIS A 158 -3.94 -1.73 8.26
CA HIS A 158 -3.31 -1.53 6.96
C HIS A 158 -3.21 -2.88 6.26
N ILE A 159 -3.52 -2.90 4.97
CA ILE A 159 -3.28 -4.05 4.10
C ILE A 159 -2.35 -3.64 2.95
N ASP A 160 -2.02 -4.62 2.12
CA ASP A 160 -1.15 -4.48 0.96
C ASP A 160 0.19 -3.81 1.31
N PHE A 161 1.20 -4.63 1.62
CA PHE A 161 2.54 -4.13 1.97
C PHE A 161 3.50 -4.22 0.78
N GLY A 162 2.96 -4.12 -0.45
CA GLY A 162 3.73 -4.15 -1.68
C GLY A 162 4.81 -3.08 -1.71
N ASP A 163 4.50 -1.83 -1.34
CA ASP A 163 5.44 -0.70 -1.37
C ASP A 163 6.08 -0.44 0.00
N CYS A 164 7.16 -1.14 0.31
CA CYS A 164 7.99 -0.86 1.48
C CYS A 164 9.27 -0.08 1.12
N PHE A 165 10.00 0.41 2.12
CA PHE A 165 11.32 1.03 1.95
C PHE A 165 11.37 2.27 1.05
N GLU A 166 10.31 3.10 1.11
CA GLU A 166 10.21 4.36 0.38
C GLU A 166 10.26 4.22 -1.15
N VAL A 167 9.93 3.04 -1.69
CA VAL A 167 9.91 2.80 -3.14
C VAL A 167 8.95 3.75 -3.85
N ALA A 168 7.81 4.06 -3.24
CA ALA A 168 6.84 5.04 -3.75
C ALA A 168 7.41 6.48 -3.88
N LYS A 169 8.43 6.86 -3.09
CA LYS A 169 9.12 8.17 -3.22
C LYS A 169 10.00 8.26 -4.47
N THR A 170 10.47 7.11 -4.96
CA THR A 170 11.41 7.04 -6.09
C THR A 170 10.74 6.81 -7.45
N ARG A 171 9.40 6.78 -7.48
CA ARG A 171 8.63 6.60 -8.71
C ARG A 171 8.78 7.81 -9.61
N GLU A 172 8.89 7.55 -10.92
CA GLU A 172 8.96 8.60 -11.94
C GLU A 172 7.65 9.39 -12.02
N LYS A 173 6.51 8.70 -11.88
CA LYS A 173 5.18 9.29 -11.90
C LYS A 173 4.60 9.39 -10.49
N TYR A 174 4.20 10.60 -10.09
CA TYR A 174 3.59 10.94 -8.79
C TYR A 174 4.36 10.36 -7.59
N PRO A 175 5.60 10.81 -7.33
CA PRO A 175 6.35 10.37 -6.16
C PRO A 175 5.60 10.74 -4.86
N GLU A 176 5.40 9.76 -3.97
CA GLU A 176 4.69 9.98 -2.71
C GLU A 176 5.64 10.59 -1.67
N THR A 177 5.62 11.91 -1.50
CA THR A 177 6.54 12.61 -0.58
C THR A 177 6.14 12.51 0.89
N ILE A 178 4.92 12.05 1.17
CA ILE A 178 4.29 12.03 2.48
C ILE A 178 4.83 10.88 3.35
N PRO A 179 5.12 11.09 4.66
CA PRO A 179 5.63 10.04 5.54
C PRO A 179 4.57 8.99 5.93
N PHE A 180 3.32 9.40 6.06
CA PHE A 180 2.15 8.55 6.29
C PHE A 180 0.87 9.34 6.00
N ARG A 181 -0.23 8.64 5.67
CA ARG A 181 -1.53 9.29 5.44
C ARG A 181 -2.06 9.93 6.73
N LEU A 182 -2.13 11.25 6.79
CA LEU A 182 -2.78 12.03 7.85
C LEU A 182 -3.62 13.16 7.25
N THR A 183 -4.53 12.79 6.36
CA THR A 183 -5.42 13.72 5.65
C THR A 183 -6.53 14.26 6.55
N ARG A 184 -7.22 15.31 6.11
CA ARG A 184 -8.24 15.99 6.93
C ARG A 184 -9.32 15.05 7.47
N MET A 185 -9.89 14.10 6.69
CA MET A 185 -10.94 13.21 7.21
C MET A 185 -10.42 12.40 8.37
N LEU A 186 -9.19 11.92 8.25
CA LEU A 186 -8.58 11.12 9.30
C LEU A 186 -8.42 11.96 10.56
N THR A 187 -7.97 13.21 10.41
CA THR A 187 -7.80 14.14 11.53
C THR A 187 -9.13 14.56 12.16
N MET A 188 -10.18 14.79 11.36
CA MET A 188 -11.51 15.17 11.84
C MET A 188 -12.24 14.02 12.52
N ALA A 189 -11.93 12.77 12.16
CA ALA A 189 -12.47 11.59 12.83
C ALA A 189 -11.91 11.35 14.25
N MET A 190 -10.84 12.05 14.63
CA MET A 190 -10.21 11.95 15.95
C MET A 190 -11.06 12.62 17.06
N GLU A 191 -10.57 12.55 18.30
CA GLU A 191 -11.13 13.29 19.42
C GLU A 191 -10.98 14.81 19.24
N VAL A 192 -11.61 15.60 20.12
CA VAL A 192 -11.62 17.07 20.06
C VAL A 192 -10.23 17.72 20.06
N GLY A 193 -9.20 17.05 20.60
CA GLY A 193 -7.82 17.50 20.55
C GLY A 193 -7.15 17.32 19.18
N GLY A 194 -7.85 16.70 18.22
CA GLY A 194 -7.32 16.38 16.89
C GLY A 194 -5.98 15.66 16.96
N ILE A 195 -5.05 16.12 16.12
CA ILE A 195 -3.68 15.60 16.05
C ILE A 195 -2.92 15.83 17.36
N GLU A 196 -3.05 17.02 17.96
CA GLU A 196 -2.32 17.43 19.17
C GLU A 196 -2.76 16.68 20.44
N GLY A 197 -3.84 15.91 20.37
CA GLY A 197 -4.36 15.11 21.48
C GLY A 197 -3.76 13.70 21.54
N SER A 198 -4.67 12.72 21.53
CA SER A 198 -4.35 11.30 21.70
C SER A 198 -3.39 10.78 20.61
N PHE A 199 -3.51 11.30 19.38
CA PHE A 199 -2.64 10.92 18.26
C PHE A 199 -1.17 11.25 18.54
N LYS A 200 -0.84 12.52 18.80
CA LYS A 200 0.54 12.97 19.03
C LYS A 200 1.17 12.28 20.23
N MET A 201 0.45 12.16 21.35
CA MET A 201 0.95 11.42 22.52
C MET A 201 1.24 9.95 22.21
N THR A 202 0.36 9.30 21.43
CA THR A 202 0.55 7.90 21.01
C THR A 202 1.73 7.77 20.04
N ALA A 203 1.89 8.71 19.10
CA ALA A 203 2.99 8.75 18.15
C ALA A 203 4.34 8.93 18.87
N ILE A 204 4.42 9.87 19.83
CA ILE A 204 5.62 10.09 20.66
C ILE A 204 5.99 8.82 21.42
N ASN A 205 5.04 8.21 22.13
CA ASN A 205 5.31 7.00 22.91
C ASN A 205 5.73 5.81 22.02
N THR A 206 5.06 5.65 20.87
CA THR A 206 5.42 4.61 19.90
C THR A 206 6.82 4.84 19.37
N MET A 207 7.13 6.05 18.88
CA MET A 207 8.44 6.38 18.32
C MET A 207 9.55 6.26 19.37
N ARG A 208 9.30 6.66 20.63
CA ARG A 208 10.23 6.43 21.74
C ARG A 208 10.56 4.94 21.88
N VAL A 209 9.55 4.07 21.97
CA VAL A 209 9.76 2.61 22.10
C VAL A 209 10.52 2.06 20.89
N LEU A 210 10.20 2.50 19.66
CA LEU A 210 10.92 2.07 18.46
C LEU A 210 12.39 2.51 18.48
N ARG A 211 12.69 3.75 18.88
CA ARG A 211 14.06 4.28 18.96
C ARG A 211 14.90 3.63 20.07
N ASP A 212 14.29 3.40 21.24
CA ASP A 212 14.94 2.74 22.39
C ASP A 212 15.32 1.29 22.07
N ASN A 213 14.54 0.63 21.21
CA ASN A 213 14.74 -0.76 20.79
C ASN A 213 15.23 -0.89 19.34
N ARG A 214 15.88 0.16 18.80
CA ARG A 214 16.31 0.21 17.40
C ARG A 214 17.16 -0.99 17.00
N ASP A 215 18.03 -1.50 17.87
CA ASP A 215 18.98 -2.56 17.51
C ASP A 215 18.23 -3.89 17.26
N SER A 216 17.14 -4.15 18.00
CA SER A 216 16.25 -5.29 17.76
C SER A 216 15.46 -5.14 16.45
N LEU A 217 14.96 -3.93 16.16
CA LEU A 217 14.25 -3.65 14.91
C LEU A 217 15.18 -3.77 13.70
N MET A 218 16.40 -3.23 13.81
CA MET A 218 17.42 -3.30 12.76
C MET A 218 17.79 -4.76 12.45
N ALA A 219 17.94 -5.62 13.46
CA ALA A 219 18.23 -7.03 13.22
C ALA A 219 17.18 -7.73 12.32
N VAL A 220 15.88 -7.43 12.51
CA VAL A 220 14.80 -7.98 11.68
C VAL A 220 14.75 -7.31 10.30
N LEU A 221 14.92 -5.99 10.25
CA LEU A 221 14.84 -5.21 9.01
C LEU A 221 16.04 -5.47 8.08
N GLU A 222 17.25 -5.60 8.61
CA GLU A 222 18.43 -5.99 7.85
C GLU A 222 18.26 -7.38 7.26
N ALA A 223 17.80 -8.35 8.06
CA ALA A 223 17.49 -9.69 7.56
C ALA A 223 16.44 -9.66 6.44
N PHE A 224 15.48 -8.73 6.49
CA PHE A 224 14.46 -8.58 5.45
C PHE A 224 15.03 -7.94 4.17
N VAL A 225 15.85 -6.90 4.29
CA VAL A 225 16.45 -6.19 3.15
C VAL A 225 17.48 -7.05 2.42
N TYR A 226 18.28 -7.81 3.16
CA TYR A 226 19.33 -8.67 2.59
C TYR A 226 18.82 -10.07 2.17
N ASP A 227 17.52 -10.36 2.32
CA ASP A 227 16.91 -11.62 1.85
C ASP A 227 16.87 -11.64 0.30
N PRO A 228 17.67 -12.47 -0.39
CA PRO A 228 17.85 -12.41 -1.84
C PRO A 228 16.60 -12.80 -2.63
N LEU A 229 15.63 -13.49 -2.01
CA LEU A 229 14.40 -13.93 -2.67
C LEU A 229 13.29 -12.87 -2.66
N VAL A 230 13.42 -11.84 -1.82
CA VAL A 230 12.42 -10.77 -1.69
C VAL A 230 12.98 -9.43 -2.18
N SER A 231 14.28 -9.23 -2.01
CA SER A 231 14.94 -7.97 -2.29
C SER A 231 14.95 -7.57 -3.77
N TRP A 232 14.74 -8.52 -4.70
CA TRP A 232 14.62 -8.23 -6.13
C TRP A 232 13.54 -7.19 -6.46
N HIS A 233 12.44 -7.13 -5.70
CA HIS A 233 11.35 -6.20 -5.98
C HIS A 233 11.70 -4.73 -5.66
N TYR A 234 12.56 -4.51 -4.66
CA TYR A 234 12.92 -3.16 -4.19
C TYR A 234 14.34 -2.74 -4.56
N LEU A 235 15.15 -3.65 -5.11
CA LEU A 235 16.53 -3.41 -5.53
C LEU A 235 16.69 -3.27 -7.05
N GLN A 236 15.62 -3.37 -7.84
CA GLN A 236 15.67 -3.13 -9.28
C GLN A 236 16.01 -1.67 -9.57
N ASP A 237 17.15 -1.43 -10.20
CA ASP A 237 17.45 -0.13 -10.80
C ASP A 237 16.34 0.22 -11.79
N ASN A 238 15.70 1.39 -11.62
CA ASN A 238 14.99 2.00 -12.74
C ASN A 238 16.02 2.15 -13.85
N PRO A 239 15.82 1.61 -15.06
CA PRO A 239 16.77 1.78 -16.15
C PRO A 239 16.74 3.24 -16.59
N SER A 240 17.53 4.09 -15.94
CA SER A 240 17.80 5.44 -16.39
C SER A 240 18.70 5.36 -17.62
N HIS A 241 18.07 5.60 -18.78
CA HIS A 241 18.59 6.09 -20.05
C HIS A 241 19.90 5.48 -20.61
N PRO A 242 19.86 4.82 -21.79
CA PRO A 242 21.02 4.84 -22.66
C PRO A 242 21.28 6.29 -23.06
N SER A 243 22.53 6.71 -22.87
CA SER A 243 23.08 7.95 -23.42
C SER A 243 22.58 8.21 -24.84
N THR A 244 21.94 9.35 -25.03
CA THR A 244 21.50 9.85 -26.33
C THR A 244 22.66 9.89 -27.32
N SER A 245 22.61 9.03 -28.32
CA SER A 245 23.20 9.27 -29.64
C SER A 245 22.18 8.90 -30.72
N SER A 246 21.79 9.92 -31.50
CA SER A 246 21.15 9.89 -32.83
C SER A 246 19.74 9.26 -33.00
N ALA A 247 18.75 10.17 -33.14
CA ALA A 247 17.65 10.22 -34.11
C ALA A 247 17.01 8.93 -34.69
N ASN A 248 15.70 8.74 -34.45
CA ASN A 248 14.63 8.90 -35.45
C ASN A 248 13.23 8.69 -34.82
N PRO A 249 12.17 9.44 -35.22
CA PRO A 249 10.82 9.29 -34.69
C PRO A 249 9.90 8.59 -35.70
N ALA A 250 9.63 7.30 -35.51
CA ALA A 250 8.46 6.61 -36.08
C ALA A 250 8.38 5.17 -35.54
N ALA A 251 7.17 4.74 -35.20
CA ALA A 251 6.74 3.38 -34.88
C ALA A 251 7.25 2.79 -33.53
N ASP A 252 6.38 2.71 -32.52
CA ASP A 252 5.52 1.51 -32.42
C ASP A 252 4.35 1.75 -31.47
N ILE A 253 3.17 1.62 -32.07
CA ILE A 253 1.86 1.48 -31.47
C ILE A 253 1.70 -0.02 -31.27
N ASP A 254 1.61 -0.49 -30.02
CA ASP A 254 0.84 -1.67 -29.57
C ASP A 254 1.45 -2.23 -28.27
N ASN A 255 0.88 -1.83 -27.13
CA ASN A 255 1.01 -2.59 -25.90
C ASN A 255 -0.35 -2.63 -25.17
N PRO A 256 -1.06 -3.77 -25.18
CA PRO A 256 -2.42 -3.86 -24.67
C PRO A 256 -2.43 -4.14 -23.16
N LEU A 257 -2.15 -3.12 -22.35
CA LEU A 257 -2.46 -3.12 -20.91
C LEU A 257 -3.10 -1.81 -20.40
N PHE A 258 -3.67 -1.03 -21.31
CA PHE A 258 -4.55 0.08 -20.98
C PHE A 258 -6.01 -0.35 -21.13
N LEU A 259 -6.69 -0.60 -20.00
CA LEU A 259 -8.14 -0.46 -19.93
C LEU A 259 -8.46 0.69 -18.98
N PRO A 260 -9.02 1.82 -19.47
CA PRO A 260 -9.48 2.91 -18.62
C PRO A 260 -10.80 2.52 -17.95
N TYR A 261 -10.85 2.58 -16.62
CA TYR A 261 -12.12 2.58 -15.88
C TYR A 261 -12.83 3.92 -16.12
N HIS A 262 -13.81 3.92 -17.02
CA HIS A 262 -14.83 4.96 -17.10
C HIS A 262 -15.85 4.77 -15.97
N ILE A 263 -16.01 5.79 -15.12
CA ILE A 263 -17.18 5.97 -14.25
C ILE A 263 -17.92 7.23 -14.70
N PHE A 264 -19.22 7.07 -14.97
CA PHE A 264 -20.38 8.00 -15.00
C PHE A 264 -21.30 7.48 -16.14
N GLY A 265 -22.47 6.93 -15.86
CA GLY A 265 -23.60 7.64 -15.25
C GLY A 265 -24.35 8.39 -16.36
N LYS A 266 -25.36 7.76 -16.96
CA LYS A 266 -26.38 8.47 -17.76
C LYS A 266 -27.77 8.06 -17.31
N GLU A 267 -28.51 9.06 -16.87
CA GLU A 267 -29.94 9.07 -16.65
C GLU A 267 -30.72 8.85 -17.95
N GLN A 268 -31.98 8.47 -17.73
CA GLN A 268 -33.04 8.20 -18.68
C GLN A 268 -33.24 9.29 -19.75
N GLN A 269 -33.49 8.85 -20.98
CA GLN A 269 -34.49 9.49 -21.82
C GLN A 269 -35.21 8.45 -22.67
N ASN A 270 -36.54 8.41 -22.52
CA ASN A 270 -37.49 7.61 -23.28
C ASN A 270 -37.34 7.81 -24.79
N LEU A 271 -37.53 6.73 -25.57
CA LEU A 271 -38.42 6.72 -26.73
C LEU A 271 -38.70 5.28 -27.19
N LEU A 272 -39.97 5.06 -27.52
CA LEU A 272 -40.61 3.81 -27.90
C LEU A 272 -39.92 3.10 -29.09
N LEU A 273 -40.01 1.77 -29.16
CA LEU A 273 -40.83 1.04 -30.13
C LEU A 273 -40.64 -0.49 -30.01
N THR A 274 -41.72 -1.14 -29.58
CA THR A 274 -42.35 -2.37 -30.12
C THR A 274 -41.58 -3.71 -30.21
N ASN A 275 -42.18 -4.71 -29.53
CA ASN A 275 -42.58 -6.05 -30.02
C ASN A 275 -41.51 -6.96 -30.67
N THR A 276 -41.44 -8.27 -30.44
CA THR A 276 -42.37 -9.27 -29.89
C THR A 276 -41.64 -10.62 -29.90
N ASN A 277 -42.01 -11.51 -28.96
CA ASN A 277 -42.20 -12.97 -29.15
C ASN A 277 -41.01 -13.85 -29.58
N THR A 278 -40.84 -15.13 -29.23
CA THR A 278 -41.45 -16.12 -28.32
C THR A 278 -40.66 -17.42 -28.53
N LYS A 279 -40.57 -18.27 -27.50
CA LYS A 279 -40.72 -19.76 -27.53
C LYS A 279 -39.68 -20.63 -28.28
N THR A 280 -38.85 -21.40 -27.57
CA THR A 280 -38.98 -22.83 -27.11
C THR A 280 -38.54 -23.92 -28.11
N ASN A 281 -37.60 -24.76 -27.63
CA ASN A 281 -37.60 -26.24 -27.58
C ASN A 281 -37.13 -27.19 -28.73
N ILE A 282 -36.24 -28.12 -28.31
CA ILE A 282 -36.19 -29.61 -28.52
C ILE A 282 -35.34 -30.23 -29.68
N ASN A 283 -34.32 -31.02 -29.24
CA ASN A 283 -33.76 -32.35 -29.61
C ASN A 283 -33.49 -32.88 -31.04
N THR A 284 -32.44 -33.75 -31.07
CA THR A 284 -32.22 -35.06 -31.77
C THR A 284 -31.23 -35.21 -32.97
N THR A 285 -30.13 -35.96 -32.69
CA THR A 285 -29.43 -37.08 -33.40
C THR A 285 -29.28 -37.16 -34.93
N SER A 286 -28.04 -37.39 -35.44
CA SER A 286 -27.56 -38.62 -36.15
C SER A 286 -26.29 -38.41 -37.04
N HIS A 287 -25.39 -39.41 -37.04
CA HIS A 287 -24.13 -39.62 -37.83
C HIS A 287 -24.38 -40.03 -39.32
N PRO A 288 -23.41 -40.13 -40.29
CA PRO A 288 -22.16 -40.96 -40.23
C PRO A 288 -20.90 -40.56 -41.08
N HIS A 289 -19.83 -41.36 -40.84
CA HIS A 289 -18.44 -41.50 -41.35
C HIS A 289 -18.28 -41.93 -42.85
N PRO A 290 -17.07 -41.99 -43.52
CA PRO A 290 -15.93 -42.89 -43.19
C PRO A 290 -14.45 -42.51 -43.58
N HIS A 291 -13.52 -43.33 -43.05
CA HIS A 291 -12.04 -43.43 -43.19
C HIS A 291 -11.55 -44.10 -44.50
N PRO A 292 -10.21 -44.30 -44.75
CA PRO A 292 -9.39 -45.44 -44.22
C PRO A 292 -7.91 -45.10 -43.81
N HIS A 293 -7.35 -45.67 -42.71
CA HIS A 293 -6.35 -46.79 -42.55
C HIS A 293 -4.90 -46.51 -43.03
N SER A 294 -3.77 -46.97 -42.44
CA SER A 294 -3.40 -48.09 -41.51
C SER A 294 -1.96 -47.86 -40.96
N ASP A 295 -1.67 -47.99 -39.66
CA ASP A 295 -1.09 -49.13 -38.88
C ASP A 295 0.41 -49.45 -39.05
N SER A 296 1.15 -49.50 -37.94
CA SER A 296 1.69 -50.76 -37.35
C SER A 296 2.70 -50.53 -36.21
N VAL A 297 2.85 -51.57 -35.40
CA VAL A 297 3.30 -51.67 -33.99
C VAL A 297 4.62 -52.45 -33.90
N SER A 298 5.42 -52.29 -32.83
CA SER A 298 6.19 -53.34 -32.10
C SER A 298 7.31 -52.74 -31.24
N ASP A 299 8.02 -53.48 -30.39
CA ASP A 299 7.66 -54.17 -29.13
C ASP A 299 8.99 -54.37 -28.35
N SER A 300 8.93 -54.46 -27.02
CA SER A 300 9.83 -55.19 -26.08
C SER A 300 11.40 -55.05 -25.99
N ALA A 301 11.85 -54.74 -24.76
CA ALA A 301 12.77 -55.48 -23.84
C ALA A 301 14.32 -55.59 -23.97
N SER A 302 14.99 -55.43 -22.80
CA SER A 302 16.29 -56.01 -22.30
C SER A 302 17.61 -55.59 -23.00
N ASP A 303 18.83 -55.53 -22.42
CA ASP A 303 19.44 -56.04 -21.18
C ASP A 303 20.84 -55.40 -20.93
N SER A 304 21.34 -55.52 -19.69
CA SER A 304 22.75 -55.67 -19.23
C SER A 304 23.85 -54.54 -19.28
N ASP A 305 24.32 -54.21 -18.06
CA ASP A 305 25.70 -54.13 -17.51
C ASP A 305 26.91 -53.52 -18.26
N SER A 306 27.58 -52.55 -17.62
CA SER A 306 29.01 -52.70 -17.22
C SER A 306 29.53 -51.52 -16.37
N VAL A 307 30.28 -51.89 -15.32
CA VAL A 307 30.99 -51.05 -14.35
C VAL A 307 32.34 -50.62 -14.91
N SER A 308 32.69 -49.33 -14.82
CA SER A 308 34.08 -48.88 -14.60
C SER A 308 34.14 -47.43 -14.09
N ASP A 309 34.69 -47.29 -12.88
CA ASP A 309 35.34 -46.08 -12.32
C ASP A 309 36.86 -46.43 -12.29
N PRO A 310 37.86 -45.53 -12.29
CA PRO A 310 37.83 -44.18 -11.71
C PRO A 310 38.61 -43.08 -12.45
N THR A 311 38.56 -41.88 -11.87
CA THR A 311 39.49 -40.73 -11.99
C THR A 311 38.98 -39.52 -12.80
N GLY A 312 38.60 -38.46 -12.08
CA GLY A 312 38.25 -37.18 -12.71
C GLY A 312 37.58 -36.15 -11.79
N ASP A 313 38.05 -36.00 -10.56
CA ASP A 313 37.55 -34.99 -9.62
C ASP A 313 37.96 -33.56 -10.07
N LYS A 314 37.08 -32.88 -10.82
CA LYS A 314 37.12 -31.41 -11.06
C LYS A 314 35.72 -30.82 -11.32
N HIS A 315 34.87 -30.80 -10.30
CA HIS A 315 33.81 -29.79 -10.22
C HIS A 315 33.82 -29.14 -8.84
N LYS A 316 34.91 -28.42 -8.56
CA LYS A 316 34.96 -27.50 -7.43
C LYS A 316 34.12 -26.26 -7.79
N ALA A 317 33.02 -26.13 -7.07
CA ALA A 317 32.11 -25.00 -7.07
C ALA A 317 32.85 -23.65 -7.17
N LYS A 318 32.50 -22.86 -8.20
CA LYS A 318 32.62 -21.40 -8.15
C LYS A 318 31.22 -20.82 -8.09
N ASN A 319 30.65 -20.85 -6.90
CA ASN A 319 29.51 -20.02 -6.53
C ASN A 319 29.99 -18.87 -5.61
N THR A 320 31.14 -18.27 -5.91
CA THR A 320 31.76 -17.25 -5.05
C THR A 320 31.39 -15.81 -5.43
N ASP A 321 30.67 -15.59 -6.53
CA ASP A 321 30.23 -14.26 -6.94
C ASP A 321 28.80 -13.92 -6.51
N LYS A 322 27.89 -14.91 -6.40
CA LYS A 322 26.51 -14.65 -5.90
C LYS A 322 26.48 -14.26 -4.42
N ASP A 323 27.38 -14.81 -3.61
CA ASP A 323 27.49 -14.49 -2.18
C ASP A 323 28.13 -13.12 -1.94
N LYS A 324 28.97 -12.62 -2.87
CA LYS A 324 29.53 -11.26 -2.82
C LYS A 324 28.54 -10.17 -3.22
N TRP A 325 27.56 -10.47 -4.08
CA TRP A 325 26.54 -9.50 -4.51
C TRP A 325 25.59 -9.07 -3.38
N GLN A 326 25.36 -9.93 -2.38
CA GLN A 326 24.32 -9.73 -1.37
C GLN A 326 24.71 -8.79 -0.23
N MET A 327 26.00 -8.72 0.15
CA MET A 327 26.48 -7.79 1.20
C MET A 327 26.97 -6.44 0.65
N ALA A 328 27.02 -6.27 -0.68
CA ALA A 328 27.59 -5.10 -1.34
C ALA A 328 26.58 -4.28 -2.15
N ASN A 329 25.28 -4.63 -2.17
CA ASN A 329 24.29 -3.85 -2.91
C ASN A 329 24.17 -2.43 -2.31
N PRO A 330 24.57 -1.36 -3.04
CA PRO A 330 24.57 0.00 -2.50
C PRO A 330 23.18 0.48 -2.09
N ARG A 331 22.13 0.02 -2.77
CA ARG A 331 20.75 0.38 -2.47
C ARG A 331 20.23 -0.32 -1.21
N ALA A 332 20.59 -1.58 -1.00
CA ALA A 332 20.29 -2.27 0.26
C ALA A 332 20.94 -1.55 1.45
N ILE A 333 22.20 -1.15 1.32
CA ILE A 333 22.92 -0.35 2.31
C ILE A 333 22.21 0.99 2.54
N ALA A 334 21.80 1.68 1.47
CA ALA A 334 21.08 2.96 1.57
C ALA A 334 19.75 2.82 2.31
N ILE A 335 18.97 1.76 2.04
CA ILE A 335 17.71 1.47 2.74
C ILE A 335 17.97 1.26 4.24
N VAL A 336 18.92 0.38 4.59
CA VAL A 336 19.27 0.11 5.99
C VAL A 336 19.74 1.38 6.70
N GLN A 337 20.60 2.18 6.07
CA GLN A 337 21.05 3.47 6.63
C GLN A 337 19.91 4.48 6.77
N ARG A 338 18.96 4.48 5.83
CA ARG A 338 17.77 5.34 5.88
C ARG A 338 16.90 4.97 7.07
N ILE A 339 16.59 3.69 7.28
CA ILE A 339 15.83 3.20 8.44
C ILE A 339 16.55 3.57 9.74
N LEU A 340 17.86 3.33 9.81
CA LEU A 340 18.66 3.67 10.98
C LEU A 340 18.66 5.18 11.28
N SER A 341 18.68 6.02 10.24
CA SER A 341 18.58 7.47 10.39
C SER A 341 17.23 7.89 10.99
N LYS A 342 16.12 7.27 10.56
CA LYS A 342 14.79 7.50 11.16
C LYS A 342 14.77 7.10 12.62
N LEU A 343 15.30 5.93 12.97
CA LEU A 343 15.38 5.43 14.35
C LEU A 343 16.39 6.20 15.24
N ARG A 344 17.29 6.99 14.64
CA ARG A 344 18.21 7.87 15.37
C ARG A 344 17.75 9.32 15.42
N GLY A 345 16.69 9.68 14.70
CA GLY A 345 16.24 11.07 14.55
C GLY A 345 17.23 11.94 13.77
N ARG A 346 17.91 11.38 12.76
CA ARG A 346 18.87 12.08 11.87
C ARG A 346 18.43 12.06 10.41
N ASP A 347 17.14 11.89 10.16
CA ASP A 347 16.59 11.62 8.83
C ASP A 347 16.24 12.87 8.02
N PHE A 348 16.11 14.03 8.66
CA PHE A 348 15.93 15.33 8.01
C PHE A 348 17.26 16.06 7.80
N ASP A 349 18.10 16.10 8.83
CA ASP A 349 19.48 16.61 8.77
C ASP A 349 20.42 15.56 9.37
N PRO A 350 21.35 14.97 8.59
CA PRO A 350 22.31 14.00 9.08
C PRO A 350 23.21 14.51 10.22
N LYS A 351 23.39 15.83 10.34
CA LYS A 351 24.25 16.46 11.35
C LYS A 351 23.52 16.69 12.68
N THR A 352 22.19 16.75 12.66
CA THR A 352 21.39 17.12 13.82
C THR A 352 20.59 15.91 14.32
N VAL A 353 20.65 15.64 15.62
CA VAL A 353 19.81 14.61 16.26
C VAL A 353 18.56 15.28 16.80
N LEU A 354 17.42 14.97 16.18
CA LEU A 354 16.12 15.39 16.67
C LEU A 354 15.70 14.56 17.89
N SER A 355 15.11 15.24 18.86
CA SER A 355 14.35 14.59 19.92
C SER A 355 13.14 13.87 19.32
N VAL A 356 12.54 12.93 20.06
CA VAL A 356 11.33 12.24 19.62
C VAL A 356 10.23 13.26 19.29
N HIS A 357 10.02 14.23 20.19
CA HIS A 357 8.98 15.25 20.04
C HIS A 357 9.18 16.08 18.76
N ALA A 358 10.38 16.63 18.56
CA ALA A 358 10.68 17.43 17.37
C ALA A 358 10.53 16.61 16.09
N GLN A 359 10.97 15.36 16.09
CA GLN A 359 10.80 14.47 14.94
C GLN A 359 9.32 14.23 14.61
N ILE A 360 8.46 14.01 15.63
CA ILE A 360 7.02 13.89 15.42
C ILE A 360 6.42 15.18 14.86
N ASP A 361 6.83 16.35 15.37
CA ASP A 361 6.35 17.64 14.87
C ASP A 361 6.67 17.82 13.37
N TYR A 362 7.89 17.52 12.96
CA TYR A 362 8.27 17.53 11.54
C TYR A 362 7.45 16.56 10.70
N LEU A 363 7.28 15.32 11.16
CA LEU A 363 6.53 14.30 10.43
C LEU A 363 5.04 14.66 10.29
N VAL A 364 4.44 15.22 11.32
CA VAL A 364 3.05 15.70 11.27
C VAL A 364 2.94 16.85 10.29
N ALA A 365 3.84 17.85 10.35
CA ALA A 365 3.83 18.99 9.44
C ALA A 365 3.96 18.54 7.96
N ASP A 366 4.88 17.61 7.68
CA ASP A 366 5.03 17.03 6.34
C ASP A 366 3.78 16.26 5.89
N ALA A 367 3.15 15.50 6.80
CA ALA A 367 1.98 14.68 6.51
C ALA A 367 0.69 15.49 6.26
N THR A 368 0.61 16.69 6.83
CA THR A 368 -0.56 17.59 6.72
C THR A 368 -0.33 18.76 5.75
N SER A 369 0.84 18.86 5.12
CA SER A 369 1.15 19.95 4.20
C SER A 369 0.27 19.89 2.94
N SER A 370 -0.49 20.97 2.67
CA SER A 370 -1.28 21.13 1.44
C SER A 370 -0.42 20.99 0.18
N GLU A 371 0.83 21.48 0.23
CA GLU A 371 1.77 21.39 -0.89
C GLU A 371 2.13 19.92 -1.17
N ASN A 372 2.40 19.11 -0.14
CA ASN A 372 2.70 17.68 -0.31
C ASN A 372 1.45 16.89 -0.73
N LEU A 373 0.32 17.18 -0.10
CA LEU A 373 -0.95 16.50 -0.35
C LEU A 373 -1.50 16.76 -1.75
N SER A 374 -1.41 17.99 -2.25
CA SER A 374 -1.91 18.36 -3.59
C SER A 374 -1.12 17.69 -4.73
N GLN A 375 0.12 17.27 -4.48
CA GLN A 375 0.96 16.58 -5.47
C GLN A 375 0.68 15.07 -5.56
N CYS A 376 -0.05 14.51 -4.60
CA CYS A 376 -0.38 13.08 -4.61
C CYS A 376 -1.25 12.73 -5.83
N TYR A 377 -1.07 11.50 -6.33
CA TYR A 377 -1.94 10.97 -7.38
C TYR A 377 -3.42 11.02 -6.96
N ILE A 378 -4.32 11.32 -7.89
CA ILE A 378 -5.75 11.54 -7.59
C ILE A 378 -6.42 10.35 -6.88
N GLY A 379 -6.02 9.11 -7.23
CA GLY A 379 -6.50 7.88 -6.59
C GLY A 379 -6.01 7.69 -5.15
N TRP A 380 -4.98 8.43 -4.73
CA TRP A 380 -4.59 8.51 -3.32
C TRP A 380 -5.61 9.30 -2.50
N CYS A 381 -6.50 10.09 -3.14
CA CYS A 381 -7.59 10.83 -2.51
C CYS A 381 -7.11 11.71 -1.34
N ALA A 382 -6.14 12.61 -1.58
CA ALA A 382 -5.56 13.45 -0.53
C ALA A 382 -6.55 14.43 0.11
N PHE A 383 -7.61 14.78 -0.65
CA PHE A 383 -8.70 15.67 -0.24
C PHE A 383 -9.72 15.00 0.69
N TRP A 384 -9.63 13.68 0.90
CA TRP A 384 -10.47 12.98 1.87
C TRP A 384 -10.04 13.27 3.28
#